data_AF-A0A2N4U3M5-F1
#
_entry.id   AF-A0A2N4U3M5-F1
#
_cell.length_a   1.000
_cell.length_b   1.000
_cell.length_c   1.000
_cell.angle_alpha   90.00
_cell.angle_beta   90.00
_cell.angle_gamma   90.00
#
_symmetry.space_group_name_H-M   'P 1'
#
loop_
_entity.id
_entity.type
_entity.pdbx_description
1 polymer ?
#
loop_
_entity_poly.entity_id
_entity_poly.type
_entity_poly.pdbx_seq_one_letter_code
_entity_poly.pdbx_strand_id
1 'polypeptide(L)'
;MSYQETLGQKTIAISISESPDMSVLGLGDEHLQDAMVEIARHLLALGARLIYGGDLRQHGFSDLLFELVARHRRDANEGDSRSGVTNYLAWPVHIQQAMADLETQITEIEDSAELICLRIDGSGLPIEERRGIPPQVPTEQDWADGLTSMRITMMSNSDARIVVGGRVEGYKGTMPGIAEEALLSLRAGMPTFLIGGFGGCTRDIAGTLGLIQPRPTSNLGWAHRSEFAVFTTADLNNGLTDEENATLACTPHVDQAITLILRGMMQLVKAKGSDIAT
;
A
#
# COMPACT_ATOMS: atom_id res chain seq x y z
N MET A 1 20.60 13.17 -23.88
CA MET A 1 20.32 13.28 -22.43
C MET A 1 19.30 12.21 -22.14
N SER A 2 19.65 11.21 -21.33
CA SER A 2 18.67 10.21 -20.88
C SER A 2 17.67 10.95 -19.99
N TYR A 3 16.40 10.97 -20.40
CA TYR A 3 15.31 11.50 -19.57
C TYR A 3 15.16 10.54 -18.38
N GLN A 4 15.54 11.00 -17.18
CA GLN A 4 15.23 10.29 -15.95
C GLN A 4 13.83 10.72 -15.52
N GLU A 5 12.92 9.76 -15.48
CA GLU A 5 11.58 9.97 -14.92
C GLU A 5 11.70 10.38 -13.45
N THR A 6 10.83 11.31 -13.02
CA THR A 6 10.99 12.01 -11.72
C THR A 6 10.96 11.05 -10.53
N LEU A 7 10.22 9.94 -10.64
CA LEU A 7 10.12 8.90 -9.63
C LEU A 7 10.77 7.57 -10.06
N GLY A 8 11.60 7.58 -11.12
CA GLY A 8 12.21 6.39 -11.74
C GLY A 8 13.03 5.45 -10.83
N GLN A 9 13.36 5.90 -9.62
CA GLN A 9 14.09 5.14 -8.59
C GLN A 9 13.31 5.00 -7.28
N LYS A 10 12.02 5.34 -7.27
CA LYS A 10 11.17 5.29 -6.07
C LYS A 10 10.29 4.07 -6.08
N THR A 11 10.26 3.39 -4.95
CA THR A 11 9.36 2.26 -4.70
C THR A 11 8.30 2.70 -3.70
N ILE A 12 7.03 2.64 -4.09
CA ILE A 12 5.92 3.20 -3.30
C ILE A 12 4.95 2.07 -2.95
N ALA A 13 4.72 1.87 -1.66
CA ALA A 13 3.69 0.95 -1.19
C ALA A 13 2.31 1.61 -1.22
N ILE A 14 1.31 0.89 -1.75
CA ILE A 14 -0.10 1.31 -1.69
C ILE A 14 -0.85 0.37 -0.74
N SER A 15 -1.42 0.95 0.32
CA SER A 15 -2.30 0.29 1.27
C SER A 15 -3.72 0.77 1.04
N ILE A 16 -4.57 -0.09 0.47
CA ILE A 16 -5.97 0.24 0.17
C ILE A 16 -6.90 -0.92 0.47
N SER A 17 -8.00 -0.64 1.15
CA SER A 17 -9.08 -1.60 1.42
C SER A 17 -10.36 -0.87 1.82
N GLU A 18 -11.47 -1.58 1.73
CA GLU A 18 -12.80 -1.04 2.00
C GLU A 18 -12.90 -0.57 3.45
N SER A 19 -13.75 0.43 3.69
CA SER A 19 -14.00 0.95 5.03
C SER A 19 -15.49 0.91 5.37
N PRO A 20 -15.86 0.71 6.64
CA PRO A 20 -17.28 0.71 7.05
C PRO A 20 -17.93 2.09 6.89
N ASP A 21 -17.13 3.15 6.80
CA ASP A 21 -17.62 4.53 6.74
C ASP A 21 -17.98 4.98 5.33
N MET A 22 -17.61 4.23 4.28
CA MET A 22 -17.77 4.67 2.88
C MET A 22 -19.21 5.06 2.57
N SER A 23 -20.18 4.22 2.94
CA SER A 23 -21.60 4.47 2.67
C SER A 23 -22.11 5.78 3.29
N VAL A 24 -21.75 6.07 4.55
CA VAL A 24 -22.15 7.31 5.24
C VAL A 24 -21.38 8.54 4.75
N LEU A 25 -20.30 8.33 4.01
CA LEU A 25 -19.54 9.37 3.31
C LEU A 25 -20.06 9.59 1.87
N GLY A 26 -21.07 8.83 1.44
CA GLY A 26 -21.61 8.90 0.08
C GLY A 26 -20.71 8.23 -0.96
N LEU A 27 -19.84 7.31 -0.52
CA LEU A 27 -18.89 6.59 -1.35
C LEU A 27 -19.30 5.11 -1.51
N GLY A 28 -19.13 4.59 -2.71
CA GLY A 28 -19.25 3.16 -3.04
C GLY A 28 -17.90 2.55 -3.40
N ASP A 29 -17.89 1.24 -3.62
CA ASP A 29 -16.68 0.47 -3.95
C ASP A 29 -15.99 1.01 -5.21
N GLU A 30 -16.76 1.50 -6.18
CA GLU A 30 -16.26 2.11 -7.41
C GLU A 30 -15.35 3.32 -7.14
N HIS A 31 -15.63 4.11 -6.12
CA HIS A 31 -14.79 5.26 -5.77
C HIS A 31 -13.42 4.83 -5.24
N LEU A 32 -13.37 3.71 -4.53
CA LEU A 32 -12.13 3.16 -3.99
C LEU A 32 -11.30 2.46 -5.08
N GLN A 33 -11.98 1.80 -6.03
CA GLN A 33 -11.35 1.25 -7.23
C GLN A 33 -10.77 2.37 -8.12
N ASP A 34 -11.52 3.45 -8.34
CA ASP A 34 -11.05 4.64 -9.05
C ASP A 34 -9.83 5.24 -8.34
N ALA A 35 -9.85 5.35 -7.01
CA ALA A 35 -8.69 5.81 -6.24
C ALA A 35 -7.46 4.93 -6.46
N MET A 36 -7.59 3.60 -6.39
CA MET A 36 -6.49 2.67 -6.67
C MET A 36 -5.92 2.91 -8.06
N VAL A 37 -6.79 2.91 -9.06
CA VAL A 37 -6.42 3.00 -10.48
C VAL A 37 -5.74 4.33 -10.78
N GLU A 38 -6.33 5.44 -10.35
CA GLU A 38 -5.79 6.78 -10.63
C GLU A 38 -4.45 7.02 -9.91
N ILE A 39 -4.34 6.63 -8.62
CA ILE A 39 -3.08 6.76 -7.87
C ILE A 39 -1.99 5.93 -8.53
N ALA A 40 -2.25 4.64 -8.78
CA ALA A 40 -1.26 3.76 -9.40
C ALA A 40 -0.85 4.25 -10.78
N ARG A 41 -1.80 4.70 -11.62
CA ARG A 41 -1.51 5.18 -12.98
C ARG A 41 -0.57 6.38 -12.97
N HIS A 42 -0.84 7.37 -12.12
CA HIS A 42 -0.01 8.58 -12.06
C HIS A 42 1.40 8.29 -11.52
N LEU A 43 1.53 7.38 -10.56
CA LEU A 43 2.84 6.96 -10.04
C LEU A 43 3.66 6.20 -11.08
N LEU A 44 3.04 5.24 -11.77
CA LEU A 44 3.68 4.47 -12.85
C LEU A 44 4.10 5.37 -14.01
N ALA A 45 3.24 6.32 -14.42
CA ALA A 45 3.54 7.28 -15.48
C ALA A 45 4.71 8.23 -15.14
N LEU A 46 5.08 8.35 -13.86
CA LEU A 46 6.24 9.10 -13.39
C LEU A 46 7.46 8.20 -13.11
N GLY A 47 7.40 6.92 -13.47
CA GLY A 47 8.48 5.95 -13.36
C GLY A 47 8.58 5.23 -12.02
N ALA A 48 7.63 5.44 -11.11
CA ALA A 48 7.68 4.76 -9.81
C ALA A 48 7.45 3.25 -9.95
N ARG A 49 8.08 2.48 -9.07
CA ARG A 49 7.72 1.09 -8.81
C ARG A 49 6.68 1.04 -7.69
N LEU A 50 5.74 0.11 -7.79
CA LEU A 50 4.71 -0.08 -6.77
C LEU A 50 4.94 -1.38 -5.99
N ILE A 51 4.71 -1.32 -4.68
CA ILE A 51 4.65 -2.49 -3.81
C ILE A 51 3.21 -2.70 -3.34
N TYR A 52 2.76 -3.95 -3.41
CA TYR A 52 1.45 -4.36 -2.93
C TYR A 52 1.54 -5.65 -2.09
N GLY A 53 0.57 -5.83 -1.19
CA GLY A 53 0.51 -6.96 -0.24
C GLY A 53 -0.87 -7.63 -0.25
N GLY A 54 -1.47 -7.71 -1.43
CA GLY A 54 -2.82 -8.24 -1.62
C GLY A 54 -2.85 -9.74 -1.89
N ASP A 55 -4.00 -10.36 -1.59
CA ASP A 55 -4.30 -11.69 -2.09
C ASP A 55 -4.59 -11.66 -3.59
N LEU A 56 -4.46 -12.81 -4.26
CA LEU A 56 -4.69 -12.97 -5.70
C LEU A 56 -6.14 -13.38 -5.97
N ARG A 57 -7.10 -12.77 -5.25
CA ARG A 57 -8.53 -13.07 -5.39
C ARG A 57 -9.08 -12.40 -6.64
N GLN A 58 -9.93 -13.12 -7.37
CA GLN A 58 -10.61 -12.58 -8.54
C GLN A 58 -11.42 -11.32 -8.20
N HIS A 59 -11.32 -10.29 -9.04
CA HIS A 59 -11.96 -8.98 -8.87
C HIS A 59 -11.49 -8.21 -7.63
N GLY A 60 -10.30 -8.54 -7.11
CA GLY A 60 -9.64 -7.80 -6.05
C GLY A 60 -8.87 -6.57 -6.55
N PHE A 61 -8.31 -5.80 -5.61
CA PHE A 61 -7.43 -4.68 -5.94
C PHE A 61 -6.13 -5.11 -6.62
N SER A 62 -5.64 -6.32 -6.33
CA SER A 62 -4.47 -6.92 -6.99
C SER A 62 -4.72 -7.07 -8.49
N ASP A 63 -5.86 -7.65 -8.89
CA ASP A 63 -6.24 -7.80 -10.30
C ASP A 63 -6.35 -6.45 -11.01
N LEU A 64 -7.01 -5.48 -10.39
CA LEU A 64 -7.13 -4.11 -10.94
C LEU A 64 -5.75 -3.48 -11.18
N LEU A 65 -4.82 -3.66 -10.23
CA LEU A 65 -3.47 -3.14 -10.32
C LEU A 65 -2.68 -3.82 -11.44
N PHE A 66 -2.76 -5.14 -11.56
CA PHE A 66 -2.06 -5.89 -12.60
C PHE A 66 -2.62 -5.57 -13.99
N GLU A 67 -3.94 -5.49 -14.14
CA GLU A 67 -4.58 -5.07 -15.39
C GLU A 67 -4.15 -3.66 -15.82
N LEU A 68 -4.06 -2.73 -14.87
CA LEU A 68 -3.62 -1.36 -15.14
C LEU A 68 -2.18 -1.35 -15.69
N VAL A 69 -1.29 -2.13 -15.09
CA VAL A 69 0.13 -2.19 -15.51
C VAL A 69 0.26 -2.88 -16.85
N ALA A 70 -0.51 -3.96 -17.08
CA ALA A 70 -0.56 -4.66 -18.36
C ALA A 70 -0.95 -3.72 -19.52
N ARG A 71 -1.83 -2.75 -19.26
CA ARG A 71 -2.24 -1.73 -20.23
C ARG A 71 -1.17 -0.66 -20.39
N HIS A 72 -0.62 -0.15 -19.29
CA HIS A 72 0.40 0.90 -19.33
C HIS A 72 1.69 0.48 -20.04
N ARG A 73 2.15 -0.77 -19.86
CA ARG A 73 3.36 -1.29 -20.53
C ARG A 73 3.22 -1.36 -22.05
N ARG A 74 2.02 -1.61 -22.58
CA ARG A 74 1.78 -1.63 -24.04
C ARG A 74 2.01 -0.26 -24.68
N ASP A 75 1.93 0.81 -23.90
CA ASP A 75 2.07 2.19 -24.35
C ASP A 75 3.49 2.76 -24.11
N ALA A 76 4.34 2.06 -23.34
CA ALA A 76 5.71 2.51 -23.00
C ALA A 76 6.75 2.02 -24.03
N ASN A 77 7.70 2.90 -24.39
CA ASN A 77 8.75 2.62 -25.38
C ASN A 77 9.64 1.43 -24.99
N GLU A 78 10.06 0.64 -26.00
CA GLU A 78 11.00 -0.47 -25.91
C GLU A 78 12.27 -0.07 -25.13
N GLY A 79 12.40 -0.50 -23.86
CA GLY A 79 13.63 -0.24 -23.09
C GLY A 79 13.60 -0.52 -21.58
N ASP A 80 12.47 -0.39 -20.89
CA ASP A 80 12.39 -0.72 -19.45
C ASP A 80 11.77 -2.10 -19.22
N SER A 81 12.63 -3.09 -19.01
CA SER A 81 12.25 -4.49 -18.77
C SER A 81 11.79 -4.75 -17.34
N ARG A 82 11.84 -3.78 -16.41
CA ARG A 82 11.49 -4.00 -15.01
C ARG A 82 9.97 -3.96 -14.81
N SER A 83 9.43 -4.95 -14.09
CA SER A 83 8.01 -4.95 -13.70
C SER A 83 7.70 -3.75 -12.83
N GLY A 84 6.66 -2.99 -13.20
CA GLY A 84 6.23 -1.79 -12.48
C GLY A 84 5.66 -2.08 -11.09
N VAL A 85 5.33 -3.34 -10.80
CA VAL A 85 4.72 -3.78 -9.55
C VAL A 85 5.43 -5.01 -9.00
N THR A 86 5.66 -5.01 -7.69
CA THR A 86 6.04 -6.19 -6.91
C THR A 86 4.92 -6.49 -5.90
N ASN A 87 4.29 -7.66 -6.01
CA ASN A 87 3.28 -8.12 -5.06
C ASN A 87 3.89 -9.15 -4.10
N TYR A 88 3.84 -8.87 -2.80
CA TYR A 88 4.26 -9.80 -1.76
C TYR A 88 3.08 -10.64 -1.31
N LEU A 89 3.26 -11.96 -1.24
CA LEU A 89 2.24 -12.90 -0.80
C LEU A 89 2.67 -13.54 0.52
N ALA A 90 1.93 -13.23 1.58
CA ALA A 90 2.20 -13.75 2.93
C ALA A 90 2.12 -15.28 2.96
N TRP A 91 2.98 -15.91 3.77
CA TRP A 91 3.00 -17.36 4.00
C TRP A 91 1.61 -18.01 4.16
N PRO A 92 0.76 -17.55 5.11
CA PRO A 92 -0.55 -18.16 5.32
C PRO A 92 -1.46 -18.06 4.09
N VAL A 93 -1.25 -17.10 3.17
CA VAL A 93 -2.07 -16.95 1.97
C VAL A 93 -1.70 -17.98 0.92
N HIS A 94 -0.42 -18.08 0.56
CA HIS A 94 0.01 -18.95 -0.53
C HIS A 94 0.20 -20.42 -0.10
N ILE A 95 0.40 -20.70 1.18
CA ILE A 95 0.62 -22.08 1.65
C ILE A 95 -0.66 -22.93 1.59
N GLN A 96 -1.84 -22.31 1.57
CA GLN A 96 -3.12 -23.03 1.44
C GLN A 96 -3.42 -23.47 0.01
N GLN A 97 -2.75 -22.87 -0.98
CA GLN A 97 -3.03 -23.10 -2.39
C GLN A 97 -2.31 -24.35 -2.92
N ALA A 98 -2.95 -25.05 -3.85
CA ALA A 98 -2.24 -26.02 -4.66
C ALA A 98 -1.22 -25.30 -5.55
N MET A 99 -0.08 -25.95 -5.81
CA MET A 99 0.96 -25.33 -6.65
C MET A 99 0.50 -25.04 -8.07
N ALA A 100 -0.37 -25.88 -8.64
CA ALA A 100 -0.89 -25.66 -9.99
C ALA A 100 -1.70 -24.35 -10.08
N ASP A 101 -2.47 -24.02 -9.04
CA ASP A 101 -3.26 -22.79 -8.98
C ASP A 101 -2.34 -21.58 -8.86
N LEU A 102 -1.34 -21.66 -7.97
CA LEU A 102 -0.35 -20.60 -7.77
C LEU A 102 0.51 -20.35 -9.03
N GLU A 103 0.93 -21.41 -9.72
CA GLU A 103 1.68 -21.30 -10.99
C GLU A 103 0.81 -20.64 -12.07
N THR A 104 -0.48 -20.98 -12.15
CA THR A 104 -1.42 -20.33 -13.07
C THR A 104 -1.49 -18.83 -12.80
N GLN A 105 -1.66 -18.44 -11.53
CA GLN A 105 -1.71 -17.03 -11.13
C GLN A 105 -0.41 -16.28 -11.43
N ILE A 106 0.75 -16.92 -11.24
CA ILE A 106 2.06 -16.34 -11.58
C ILE A 106 2.16 -16.07 -13.08
N THR A 107 1.79 -17.04 -13.91
CA THR A 107 1.81 -16.90 -15.37
C THR A 107 0.83 -15.82 -15.86
N GLU A 108 -0.35 -15.71 -15.25
CA GLU A 108 -1.35 -14.69 -15.63
C GLU A 108 -0.84 -13.25 -15.44
N ILE A 109 0.10 -13.03 -14.52
CA ILE A 109 0.57 -11.69 -14.14
C ILE A 109 2.03 -11.41 -14.51
N GLU A 110 2.75 -12.37 -15.11
CA GLU A 110 4.21 -12.28 -15.33
C GLU A 110 4.65 -11.03 -16.11
N ASP A 111 3.82 -10.59 -17.05
CA ASP A 111 4.06 -9.39 -17.86
C ASP A 111 3.74 -8.08 -17.12
N SER A 112 3.11 -8.15 -15.95
CA SER A 112 2.55 -6.99 -15.25
C SER A 112 3.13 -6.80 -13.85
N ALA A 113 3.41 -7.88 -13.14
CA ALA A 113 3.89 -7.85 -11.77
C ALA A 113 4.86 -8.99 -11.48
N GLU A 114 5.77 -8.73 -10.56
CA GLU A 114 6.58 -9.76 -9.91
C GLU A 114 5.84 -10.24 -8.66
N LEU A 115 5.64 -11.56 -8.53
CA LEU A 115 5.07 -12.17 -7.32
C LEU A 115 6.17 -12.75 -6.43
N ILE A 116 6.22 -12.32 -5.17
CA ILE A 116 7.18 -12.83 -4.19
C ILE A 116 6.41 -13.54 -3.07
N CYS A 117 6.52 -14.87 -3.04
CA CYS A 117 6.04 -15.66 -1.89
C CYS A 117 6.99 -15.48 -0.72
N LEU A 118 6.45 -15.32 0.49
CA LEU A 118 7.24 -15.15 1.71
C LEU A 118 7.12 -16.35 2.64
N ARG A 119 8.20 -16.65 3.35
CA ARG A 119 8.16 -17.52 4.52
C ARG A 119 7.45 -16.81 5.68
N ILE A 120 7.14 -17.58 6.73
CA ILE A 120 6.50 -17.02 7.93
C ILE A 120 7.35 -15.94 8.60
N ASP A 121 8.68 -16.02 8.48
CA ASP A 121 9.63 -15.03 8.99
C ASP A 121 9.81 -13.79 8.09
N GLY A 122 9.10 -13.72 6.96
CA GLY A 122 9.15 -12.61 6.01
C GLY A 122 10.27 -12.69 4.97
N SER A 123 11.11 -13.72 5.01
CA SER A 123 12.13 -13.95 3.97
C SER A 123 11.50 -14.49 2.68
N GLY A 124 12.15 -14.22 1.54
CA GLY A 124 11.69 -14.73 0.25
C GLY A 124 11.71 -16.26 0.18
N LEU A 125 10.60 -16.84 -0.28
CA LEU A 125 10.47 -18.25 -0.62
C LEU A 125 10.51 -18.41 -2.15
N PRO A 126 11.62 -18.92 -2.73
CA PRO A 126 11.68 -19.18 -4.16
C PRO A 126 10.58 -20.16 -4.59
N ILE A 127 10.00 -19.93 -5.77
CA ILE A 127 8.90 -20.77 -6.32
C ILE A 127 9.33 -22.24 -6.47
N GLU A 128 10.58 -22.49 -6.85
CA GLU A 128 11.15 -23.84 -6.95
C GLU A 128 11.09 -24.60 -5.62
N GLU A 129 11.34 -23.90 -4.51
CA GLU A 129 11.23 -24.49 -3.18
C GLU A 129 9.76 -24.63 -2.75
N ARG A 130 8.93 -23.61 -3.03
CA ARG A 130 7.48 -23.66 -2.79
C ARG A 130 6.84 -24.86 -3.49
N ARG A 131 7.36 -25.30 -4.65
CA ARG A 131 6.89 -26.48 -5.40
C ARG A 131 6.95 -27.77 -4.59
N GLY A 132 7.94 -27.90 -3.70
CA GLY A 132 8.12 -29.06 -2.84
C GLY A 132 7.22 -29.09 -1.60
N ILE A 133 6.41 -28.06 -1.38
CA ILE A 133 5.62 -27.90 -0.15
C ILE A 133 4.15 -28.19 -0.44
N PRO A 134 3.52 -29.19 0.21
CA PRO A 134 2.10 -29.46 0.03
C PRO A 134 1.25 -28.34 0.66
N PRO A 135 -0.02 -28.19 0.23
CA PRO A 135 -0.93 -27.25 0.86
C PRO A 135 -1.10 -27.52 2.36
N GLN A 136 -1.11 -26.46 3.17
CA GLN A 136 -1.26 -26.53 4.63
C GLN A 136 -2.38 -25.60 5.08
N VAL A 137 -3.01 -25.92 6.21
CA VAL A 137 -4.00 -25.06 6.87
C VAL A 137 -3.29 -24.25 7.96
N PRO A 138 -3.12 -22.93 7.79
CA PRO A 138 -2.48 -22.08 8.79
C PRO A 138 -3.34 -21.95 10.05
N THR A 139 -2.69 -21.87 11.19
CA THR A 139 -3.31 -21.49 12.46
C THR A 139 -3.59 -19.98 12.50
N GLU A 140 -4.37 -19.52 13.48
CA GLU A 140 -4.57 -18.08 13.70
C GLU A 140 -3.26 -17.34 14.00
N GLN A 141 -2.33 -18.00 14.71
CA GLN A 141 -1.00 -17.46 14.99
C GLN A 141 -0.19 -17.31 13.70
N ASP A 142 -0.22 -18.31 12.82
CA ASP A 142 0.47 -18.23 11.53
C ASP A 142 -0.08 -17.09 10.65
N TRP A 143 -1.39 -16.82 10.73
CA TRP A 143 -2.01 -15.67 10.08
C TRP A 143 -1.49 -14.35 10.64
N ALA A 144 -1.39 -14.22 11.96
CA ALA A 144 -0.85 -13.02 12.59
C ALA A 144 0.63 -12.82 12.21
N ASP A 145 1.48 -13.81 12.45
CA ASP A 145 2.92 -13.72 12.24
C ASP A 145 3.27 -13.53 10.76
N GLY A 146 2.62 -14.29 9.87
CA GLY A 146 2.88 -14.23 8.43
C GLY A 146 2.40 -12.93 7.77
N LEU A 147 1.30 -12.33 8.25
CA LEU A 147 0.86 -11.02 7.76
C LEU A 147 1.76 -9.90 8.28
N THR A 148 2.13 -9.92 9.56
CA THR A 148 3.06 -8.95 10.15
C THR A 148 4.42 -9.00 9.46
N SER A 149 4.99 -10.19 9.24
CA SER A 149 6.29 -10.33 8.58
C SER A 149 6.26 -9.84 7.13
N MET A 150 5.19 -10.10 6.38
CA MET A 150 4.98 -9.52 5.04
C MET A 150 4.96 -7.99 5.08
N ARG A 151 4.22 -7.39 6.02
CA ARG A 151 4.11 -5.93 6.16
C ARG A 151 5.45 -5.28 6.50
N ILE A 152 6.26 -5.94 7.34
CA ILE A 152 7.64 -5.53 7.64
C ILE A 152 8.51 -5.58 6.38
N THR A 153 8.48 -6.69 5.64
CA THR A 153 9.23 -6.86 4.38
C THR A 153 8.84 -5.79 3.36
N MET A 154 7.55 -5.52 3.16
CA MET A 154 7.08 -4.46 2.27
C MET A 154 7.59 -3.09 2.71
N MET A 155 7.52 -2.77 4.01
CA MET A 155 8.03 -1.50 4.54
C MET A 155 9.53 -1.33 4.28
N SER A 156 10.34 -2.37 4.53
CA SER A 156 11.79 -2.30 4.31
C SER A 156 12.20 -2.17 2.85
N ASN A 157 11.30 -2.48 1.91
CA ASN A 157 11.53 -2.38 0.47
C ASN A 157 10.83 -1.16 -0.18
N SER A 158 10.26 -0.25 0.63
CA SER A 158 9.54 0.93 0.16
C SER A 158 10.24 2.23 0.55
N ASP A 159 10.18 3.24 -0.33
CA ASP A 159 10.61 4.61 -0.06
C ASP A 159 9.49 5.46 0.58
N ALA A 160 8.23 5.11 0.32
CA ALA A 160 7.06 5.83 0.79
C ALA A 160 5.83 4.91 0.85
N ARG A 161 4.82 5.26 1.65
CA ARG A 161 3.54 4.57 1.72
C ARG A 161 2.36 5.51 1.55
N ILE A 162 1.38 5.08 0.75
CA ILE A 162 0.08 5.73 0.60
C ILE A 162 -0.96 4.84 1.24
N VAL A 163 -1.81 5.42 2.09
CA VAL A 163 -2.77 4.71 2.94
C VAL A 163 -4.18 5.26 2.65
N VAL A 164 -5.11 4.37 2.30
CA VAL A 164 -6.48 4.73 1.89
C VAL A 164 -7.50 3.78 2.52
N GLY A 165 -8.52 4.33 3.19
CA GLY A 165 -9.61 3.53 3.76
C GLY A 165 -9.16 2.65 4.93
N GLY A 166 -9.52 1.38 4.90
CA GLY A 166 -9.13 0.42 5.94
C GLY A 166 -10.26 -0.08 6.81
N ARG A 167 -10.48 -1.38 6.81
CA ARG A 167 -11.43 -2.05 7.69
C ARG A 167 -11.02 -1.85 9.15
N VAL A 168 -11.98 -1.67 10.05
CA VAL A 168 -11.77 -1.57 11.51
C VAL A 168 -12.32 -2.77 12.28
N GLU A 169 -12.96 -3.70 11.58
CA GLU A 169 -13.52 -4.95 12.10
C GLU A 169 -13.36 -6.06 11.05
N GLY A 170 -13.50 -7.32 11.46
CA GLY A 170 -13.44 -8.47 10.53
C GLY A 170 -12.11 -8.65 9.80
N TYR A 171 -11.02 -8.10 10.35
CA TYR A 171 -9.66 -8.24 9.84
C TYR A 171 -8.97 -9.48 10.45
N LYS A 172 -7.91 -9.94 9.80
CA LYS A 172 -7.00 -10.97 10.31
C LYS A 172 -5.71 -10.34 10.83
N GLY A 173 -5.12 -10.97 11.85
CA GLY A 173 -3.92 -10.50 12.52
C GLY A 173 -4.23 -9.76 13.83
N THR A 174 -3.21 -9.09 14.37
CA THR A 174 -3.25 -8.45 15.70
C THR A 174 -4.00 -7.11 15.71
N MET A 175 -4.06 -6.43 14.56
CA MET A 175 -4.73 -5.14 14.37
C MET A 175 -5.18 -4.99 12.90
N PRO A 176 -5.97 -3.95 12.54
CA PRO A 176 -6.30 -3.67 11.14
C PRO A 176 -5.05 -3.62 10.26
N GLY A 177 -5.07 -4.30 9.12
CA GLY A 177 -3.87 -4.44 8.29
C GLY A 177 -3.30 -3.11 7.81
N ILE A 178 -4.16 -2.22 7.32
CA ILE A 178 -3.77 -0.87 6.90
C ILE A 178 -3.21 -0.05 8.07
N ALA A 179 -3.74 -0.24 9.28
CA ALA A 179 -3.21 0.43 10.46
C ALA A 179 -1.84 -0.13 10.84
N GLU A 180 -1.61 -1.44 10.82
CA GLU A 180 -0.28 -2.00 11.08
C GLU A 180 0.76 -1.50 10.07
N GLU A 181 0.39 -1.46 8.79
CA GLU A 181 1.23 -0.91 7.73
C GLU A 181 1.60 0.56 7.96
N ALA A 182 0.63 1.39 8.33
CA ALA A 182 0.87 2.78 8.68
C ALA A 182 1.77 2.91 9.92
N LEU A 183 1.52 2.11 10.96
CA LEU A 183 2.29 2.13 12.20
C LEU A 183 3.76 1.76 11.97
N LEU A 184 4.01 0.69 11.21
CA LEU A 184 5.36 0.28 10.82
C LEU A 184 6.08 1.37 10.02
N SER A 185 5.35 2.05 9.13
CA SER A 185 5.88 3.13 8.29
C SER A 185 6.30 4.35 9.13
N LEU A 186 5.42 4.79 10.05
CA LEU A 186 5.71 5.90 10.96
C LEU A 186 6.89 5.59 11.89
N ARG A 187 6.94 4.37 12.44
CA ARG A 187 8.08 3.91 13.27
C ARG A 187 9.41 3.93 12.53
N ALA A 188 9.39 3.63 11.24
CA ALA A 188 10.58 3.65 10.38
C ALA A 188 10.94 5.07 9.88
N GLY A 189 10.14 6.10 10.19
CA GLY A 189 10.31 7.44 9.62
C GLY A 189 10.05 7.48 8.11
N MET A 190 9.34 6.49 7.56
CA MET A 190 9.03 6.42 6.14
C MET A 190 7.97 7.47 5.78
N PRO A 191 8.18 8.25 4.69
CA PRO A 191 7.16 9.14 4.13
C PRO A 191 5.80 8.44 4.00
N THR A 192 4.81 8.91 4.76
CA THR A 192 3.48 8.28 4.85
C THR A 192 2.38 9.29 4.49
N PHE A 193 1.56 8.94 3.51
CA PHE A 193 0.45 9.76 3.02
C PHE A 193 -0.88 9.15 3.48
N LEU A 194 -1.67 9.90 4.25
CA LEU A 194 -2.95 9.44 4.80
C LEU A 194 -4.14 10.03 4.05
N ILE A 195 -4.82 9.22 3.23
CA ILE A 195 -6.04 9.62 2.52
C ILE A 195 -7.27 9.20 3.35
N GLY A 196 -7.61 10.04 4.34
CA GLY A 196 -8.68 9.76 5.30
C GLY A 196 -10.10 10.02 4.78
N GLY A 197 -10.27 10.62 3.60
CA GLY A 197 -11.60 10.90 3.03
C GLY A 197 -12.43 9.66 2.71
N PHE A 198 -11.80 8.49 2.60
CA PHE A 198 -12.46 7.19 2.42
C PHE A 198 -12.87 6.52 3.74
N GLY A 199 -12.60 7.16 4.88
CA GLY A 199 -12.96 6.64 6.21
C GLY A 199 -12.03 5.53 6.72
N GLY A 200 -12.53 4.74 7.67
CA GLY A 200 -11.82 3.58 8.20
C GLY A 200 -10.65 3.93 9.11
N CYS A 201 -9.75 2.96 9.29
CA CYS A 201 -8.60 3.15 10.19
C CYS A 201 -7.68 4.28 9.72
N THR A 202 -7.57 4.56 8.42
CA THR A 202 -6.78 5.71 7.91
C THR A 202 -7.30 7.03 8.47
N ARG A 203 -8.62 7.22 8.47
CA ARG A 203 -9.25 8.42 9.01
C ARG A 203 -9.09 8.52 10.52
N ASP A 204 -9.19 7.39 11.22
CA ASP A 204 -8.95 7.31 12.67
C ASP A 204 -7.52 7.67 13.06
N ILE A 205 -6.54 7.19 12.29
CA ILE A 205 -5.12 7.53 12.46
C ILE A 205 -4.94 9.03 12.24
N ALA A 206 -5.48 9.59 11.16
CA ALA A 206 -5.40 11.03 10.89
C ALA A 206 -6.01 11.87 12.02
N GLY A 207 -7.13 11.43 12.60
CA GLY A 207 -7.72 12.08 13.77
C GLY A 207 -6.85 11.99 15.02
N THR A 208 -6.16 10.86 15.21
CA THR A 208 -5.24 10.64 16.35
C THR A 208 -3.97 11.51 16.23
N LEU A 209 -3.46 11.70 15.01
CA LEU A 209 -2.32 12.58 14.72
C LEU A 209 -2.68 14.09 14.75
N GLY A 210 -3.95 14.43 14.95
CA GLY A 210 -4.42 15.82 15.03
C GLY A 210 -4.64 16.51 13.68
N LEU A 211 -4.63 15.77 12.56
CA LEU A 211 -4.88 16.34 11.22
C LEU A 211 -6.33 16.75 11.02
N ILE A 212 -7.25 16.02 11.64
CA ILE A 212 -8.69 16.20 11.48
C ILE A 212 -9.41 16.01 12.81
N GLN A 213 -10.57 16.64 12.95
CA GLN A 213 -11.44 16.42 14.11
C GLN A 213 -11.98 14.98 14.10
N PRO A 214 -11.88 14.23 15.21
CA PRO A 214 -12.50 12.91 15.32
C PRO A 214 -14.01 13.00 15.09
N ARG A 215 -14.59 12.08 14.31
CA ARG A 215 -16.05 12.04 14.12
C ARG A 215 -16.68 11.29 15.30
N PRO A 216 -17.83 11.73 15.84
CA PRO A 216 -18.52 11.01 16.92
C PRO A 216 -18.87 9.55 16.59
N THR A 217 -19.05 9.23 15.31
CA THR A 217 -19.40 7.89 14.80
C THR A 217 -18.19 7.04 14.42
N SER A 218 -16.96 7.54 14.59
CA SER A 218 -15.78 6.74 14.30
C SER A 218 -15.67 5.57 15.28
N ASN A 219 -15.41 4.36 14.78
CA ASN A 219 -15.25 3.19 15.63
C ASN A 219 -13.84 3.22 16.23
N LEU A 220 -13.71 3.91 17.37
CA LEU A 220 -12.41 4.18 17.97
C LEU A 220 -11.74 2.95 18.62
N GLY A 221 -12.40 1.78 18.61
CA GLY A 221 -12.06 0.65 19.48
C GLY A 221 -11.19 -0.45 18.87
N TRP A 222 -10.67 -0.29 17.66
CA TRP A 222 -9.81 -1.33 17.06
C TRP A 222 -8.45 -1.44 17.77
N ALA A 223 -7.91 -2.67 17.79
CA ALA A 223 -6.73 -3.01 18.58
C ALA A 223 -5.49 -2.19 18.19
N HIS A 224 -4.67 -1.84 19.18
CA HIS A 224 -3.39 -1.12 18.99
C HIS A 224 -3.50 0.33 18.48
N ARG A 225 -4.70 0.92 18.41
CA ARG A 225 -4.87 2.33 18.04
C ARG A 225 -4.08 3.31 18.93
N SER A 226 -4.00 3.03 20.24
CA SER A 226 -3.28 3.90 21.18
C SER A 226 -1.80 4.04 20.86
N GLU A 227 -1.22 3.11 20.09
CA GLU A 227 0.18 3.19 19.64
C GLU A 227 0.43 4.36 18.69
N PHE A 228 -0.61 4.92 18.09
CA PHE A 228 -0.49 6.12 17.25
C PHE A 228 -0.38 7.42 18.05
N ALA A 229 -0.71 7.42 19.35
CA ALA A 229 -0.75 8.63 20.17
C ALA A 229 0.63 9.26 20.43
N VAL A 230 1.72 8.54 20.13
CA VAL A 230 3.09 9.07 20.21
C VAL A 230 3.50 9.85 18.97
N PHE A 231 2.75 9.76 17.87
CA PHE A 231 3.04 10.43 16.61
C PHE A 231 2.21 11.69 16.44
N THR A 232 2.76 12.59 15.65
CA THR A 232 2.20 13.89 15.27
C THR A 232 2.25 14.04 13.75
N THR A 233 1.75 15.16 13.24
CA THR A 233 1.82 15.49 11.81
C THR A 233 3.26 15.55 11.28
N ALA A 234 4.22 15.94 12.12
CA ALA A 234 5.64 16.01 11.77
C ALA A 234 6.24 14.63 11.44
N ASP A 235 5.69 13.55 12.01
CA ASP A 235 6.19 12.19 11.82
C ASP A 235 5.77 11.56 10.47
N LEU A 236 4.90 12.24 9.71
CA LEU A 236 4.48 11.79 8.38
C LEU A 236 5.62 11.83 7.37
N ASN A 237 6.60 12.73 7.54
CA ASN A 237 7.81 12.83 6.70
C ASN A 237 7.53 12.87 5.18
N ASN A 238 6.37 13.34 4.76
CA ASN A 238 5.87 13.15 3.40
C ASN A 238 6.04 14.37 2.48
N GLY A 239 6.72 15.42 2.97
CA GLY A 239 7.01 16.64 2.22
C GLY A 239 5.81 17.57 2.04
N LEU A 240 4.71 17.36 2.77
CA LEU A 240 3.55 18.25 2.79
C LEU A 240 3.54 19.11 4.06
N THR A 241 2.90 20.29 3.98
CA THR A 241 2.61 21.11 5.17
C THR A 241 1.52 20.47 6.02
N ASP A 242 1.33 20.96 7.25
CA ASP A 242 0.24 20.50 8.12
C ASP A 242 -1.14 20.76 7.49
N GLU A 243 -1.34 21.90 6.82
CA GLU A 243 -2.61 22.20 6.12
C GLU A 243 -2.84 21.29 4.91
N GLU A 244 -1.78 20.97 4.17
CA GLU A 244 -1.84 20.05 3.04
C GLU A 244 -2.14 18.62 3.50
N ASN A 245 -1.53 18.17 4.60
CA ASN A 245 -1.83 16.89 5.22
C ASN A 245 -3.25 16.82 5.78
N ALA A 246 -3.75 17.90 6.40
CA ALA A 246 -5.13 17.98 6.85
C ALA A 246 -6.12 17.92 5.67
N THR A 247 -5.77 18.54 4.54
CA THR A 247 -6.55 18.48 3.30
C THR A 247 -6.57 17.06 2.74
N LEU A 248 -5.41 16.39 2.64
CA LEU A 248 -5.29 15.01 2.19
C LEU A 248 -6.08 14.04 3.08
N ALA A 249 -6.04 14.26 4.40
CA ALA A 249 -6.78 13.47 5.38
C ALA A 249 -8.31 13.64 5.30
N CYS A 250 -8.80 14.75 4.72
CA CYS A 250 -10.23 15.00 4.57
C CYS A 250 -10.80 14.62 3.20
N THR A 251 -9.98 14.65 2.15
CA THR A 251 -10.52 14.66 0.78
C THR A 251 -10.97 13.27 0.31
N PRO A 252 -12.22 13.14 -0.16
CA PRO A 252 -12.64 11.97 -0.94
C PRO A 252 -12.33 12.14 -2.44
N HIS A 253 -11.83 13.31 -2.86
CA HIS A 253 -11.58 13.61 -4.27
C HIS A 253 -10.21 13.12 -4.69
N VAL A 254 -10.20 12.11 -5.55
CA VAL A 254 -9.00 11.40 -6.00
C VAL A 254 -7.99 12.35 -6.67
N ASP A 255 -8.44 13.28 -7.51
CA ASP A 255 -7.57 14.26 -8.18
C ASP A 255 -6.82 15.17 -7.19
N GLN A 256 -7.51 15.58 -6.12
CA GLN A 256 -6.91 16.39 -5.06
C GLN A 256 -5.90 15.57 -4.27
N ALA A 257 -6.22 14.31 -3.95
CA ALA A 257 -5.32 13.41 -3.27
C ALA A 257 -4.03 13.18 -4.08
N ILE A 258 -4.16 12.90 -5.38
CA ILE A 258 -3.01 12.70 -6.29
C ILE A 258 -2.16 13.96 -6.38
N THR A 259 -2.78 15.13 -6.54
CA THR A 259 -2.05 16.41 -6.60
C THR A 259 -1.18 16.62 -5.36
N LEU A 260 -1.71 16.32 -4.16
CA LEU A 260 -0.97 16.43 -2.91
C LEU A 260 0.10 15.34 -2.78
N ILE A 261 -0.21 14.09 -3.09
CA ILE A 261 0.79 12.99 -3.07
C ILE A 261 1.99 13.34 -3.95
N LEU A 262 1.74 13.73 -5.21
CA LEU A 262 2.80 14.08 -6.15
C LEU A 262 3.59 15.30 -5.68
N ARG A 263 2.91 16.32 -5.14
CA ARG A 263 3.58 17.49 -4.55
C ARG A 263 4.54 17.07 -3.43
N GLY A 264 4.09 16.28 -2.47
CA GLY A 264 4.92 15.81 -1.36
C GLY A 264 6.12 15.01 -1.85
N MET A 265 5.91 14.06 -2.76
CA MET A 265 6.99 13.27 -3.38
C MET A 265 8.01 14.15 -4.11
N MET A 266 7.57 15.15 -4.87
CA MET A 266 8.47 16.07 -5.57
C MET A 266 9.29 16.91 -4.59
N GLN A 267 8.74 17.30 -3.45
CA GLN A 267 9.50 18.01 -2.40
C GLN A 267 10.58 17.10 -1.79
N LEU A 268 10.25 15.84 -1.53
CA LEU A 268 11.22 14.86 -1.00
C LEU A 268 12.37 14.58 -1.98
N VAL A 269 12.07 14.49 -3.28
CA VAL A 269 13.10 14.33 -4.33
C VAL A 269 14.02 15.54 -4.38
N LYS A 270 13.47 16.76 -4.30
CA LYS A 270 14.26 18.01 -4.28
C LYS A 270 15.17 18.09 -3.06
N ALA A 271 14.67 17.76 -1.88
CA ALA A 271 15.44 17.80 -0.63
C ALA A 271 16.64 16.83 -0.67
N LYS A 272 16.45 15.60 -1.16
CA LYS A 272 17.55 14.63 -1.34
C LYS A 272 18.57 15.08 -2.37
N GLY A 273 18.15 15.81 -3.41
CA GLY A 273 19.04 16.36 -4.43
C GLY A 273 19.94 17.49 -3.91
N SER A 274 19.45 18.31 -2.97
CA SER A 274 20.26 19.38 -2.36
C SER A 274 21.33 18.86 -1.42
N ASP A 275 21.08 17.77 -0.68
CA ASP A 275 22.03 17.21 0.29
C ASP A 275 23.25 16.53 -0.38
N ILE A 276 23.12 16.12 -1.65
CA ILE A 276 24.21 15.51 -2.43
C ILE A 276 25.10 16.58 -3.09
N ALA A 277 24.62 17.82 -3.20
CA ALA A 277 25.30 18.93 -3.87
C ALA A 277 26.18 19.79 -2.92
N THR A 278 26.20 19.49 -1.62
CA THR A 278 27.01 20.13 -0.57
C THR A 278 28.09 19.20 -0.06
#